data_AF-A0A7C4UX30-F1
#
_entry.id   AF-A0A7C4UX30-F1
#
_cell.length_a   1.000
_cell.length_b   1.000
_cell.length_c   1.000
_cell.angle_alpha   90.00
_cell.angle_beta   90.00
_cell.angle_gamma   90.00
#
_symmetry.space_group_name_H-M   'P 1'
#
loop_
_entity.id
_entity.type
_entity.pdbx_description
1 polymer ?
#
loop_
_entity_poly.entity_id
_entity_poly.type
_entity_poly.pdbx_seq_one_letter_code
_entity_poly.pdbx_strand_id
1 'polypeptide(L)'
;MDRKYLERISLLVRIKKTEEKICAQEFAKIRKKISDIESEIENIEEERKMALSNINSLMLTSNLRDVTNYYDYVCYLENEMAKLANRLKEVRQEEEAKRFDLEKKIQKRKIFEQLQERKKVEIEHWVDKEFQKGLDDIVISRWDIK
;
A
#
# COMPACT_ATOMS: atom_id res chain seq x y z
N MET A 1 32.22 -4.61 22.25
CA MET A 1 30.80 -4.58 21.82
C MET A 1 30.66 -5.16 20.42
N ASP A 2 29.62 -5.96 20.14
CA ASP A 2 29.58 -6.80 18.94
C ASP A 2 29.07 -6.04 17.70
N ARG A 3 29.99 -5.43 16.95
CA ARG A 3 29.74 -4.73 15.67
C ARG A 3 28.91 -5.57 14.68
N LYS A 4 29.08 -6.90 14.71
CA LYS A 4 28.30 -7.85 13.90
C LYS A 4 26.81 -7.81 14.20
N TYR A 5 26.42 -7.49 15.43
CA TYR A 5 25.01 -7.40 15.83
C TYR A 5 24.30 -6.18 15.22
N LEU A 6 24.96 -5.00 15.21
CA LEU A 6 24.44 -3.81 14.52
C LEU A 6 24.29 -4.03 13.02
N GLU A 7 25.29 -4.66 12.40
CA GLU A 7 25.27 -4.98 10.96
C GLU A 7 24.09 -5.90 10.64
N ARG A 8 23.85 -6.93 11.47
CA ARG A 8 22.67 -7.81 11.36
C ARG A 8 21.35 -7.04 11.47
N ILE A 9 21.20 -6.16 12.46
CA ILE A 9 19.97 -5.34 12.59
C ILE A 9 19.80 -4.43 11.37
N SER A 10 20.87 -3.80 10.90
CA SER A 10 20.80 -2.93 9.71
C SER A 10 20.37 -3.70 8.46
N LEU A 11 20.83 -4.94 8.29
CA LEU A 11 20.37 -5.82 7.20
C LEU A 11 18.89 -6.15 7.33
N LEU A 12 18.42 -6.49 8.54
CA LEU A 12 17.01 -6.78 8.80
C LEU A 12 16.11 -5.57 8.50
N VAL A 13 16.52 -4.35 8.88
CA VAL A 13 15.79 -3.11 8.55
C VAL A 13 15.69 -2.94 7.03
N ARG A 14 16.78 -3.16 6.28
CA ARG A 14 16.77 -3.09 4.81
C ARG A 14 15.81 -4.11 4.20
N ILE A 15 15.85 -5.36 4.66
CA ILE A 15 14.92 -6.40 4.21
C ILE A 15 13.47 -5.98 4.47
N LYS A 16 13.15 -5.45 5.67
CA LYS A 16 11.80 -4.99 5.99
C LYS A 16 11.34 -3.80 5.16
N LYS A 17 12.24 -2.86 4.83
CA LYS A 17 11.94 -1.78 3.87
C LYS A 17 11.60 -2.32 2.48
N THR A 18 12.35 -3.32 2.01
CA THR A 18 12.05 -3.95 0.72
C THR A 18 10.72 -4.71 0.74
N GLU A 19 10.44 -5.49 1.80
CA GLU A 19 9.16 -6.19 1.96
C GLU A 19 7.98 -5.22 1.96
N GLU A 20 8.09 -4.10 2.69
CA GLU A 20 7.06 -3.06 2.70
C GLU A 20 6.87 -2.43 1.32
N LYS A 21 7.96 -2.12 0.62
CA LYS A 21 7.89 -1.54 -0.73
C LYS A 21 7.17 -2.47 -1.71
N ILE A 22 7.45 -3.77 -1.67
CA ILE A 22 6.76 -4.76 -2.50
C ILE A 22 5.26 -4.79 -2.15
N CYS A 23 4.92 -4.84 -0.86
CA CYS A 23 3.53 -4.84 -0.42
C CYS A 23 2.78 -3.56 -0.82
N ALA A 24 3.43 -2.40 -0.73
CA ALA A 24 2.88 -1.12 -1.18
C ALA A 24 2.64 -1.08 -2.70
N GLN A 25 3.53 -1.69 -3.49
CA GLN A 25 3.34 -1.82 -4.94
C GLN A 25 2.17 -2.74 -5.28
N GLU A 26 2.00 -3.85 -4.57
CA GLU A 26 0.84 -4.74 -4.75
C GLU A 26 -0.46 -4.03 -4.38
N PHE A 27 -0.47 -3.30 -3.27
CA PHE A 27 -1.61 -2.48 -2.85
C PHE A 27 -1.97 -1.44 -3.92
N ALA A 28 -0.98 -0.70 -4.43
CA ALA A 28 -1.20 0.28 -5.50
C ALA A 28 -1.77 -0.35 -6.79
N LYS A 29 -1.32 -1.56 -7.16
CA LYS A 29 -1.89 -2.29 -8.30
C LYS A 29 -3.36 -2.62 -8.11
N ILE A 30 -3.77 -3.00 -6.90
CA ILE A 30 -5.18 -3.30 -6.60
C ILE A 30 -6.02 -2.03 -6.64
N ARG A 31 -5.53 -0.92 -6.09
CA ARG A 31 -6.23 0.37 -6.19
C ARG A 31 -6.39 0.82 -7.64
N LYS A 32 -5.39 0.58 -8.48
CA LYS A 32 -5.51 0.83 -9.92
C LYS A 32 -6.62 -0.04 -10.53
N LYS A 33 -6.66 -1.34 -10.23
CA LYS A 33 -7.75 -2.22 -10.72
C LYS A 33 -9.13 -1.74 -10.27
N ILE A 34 -9.28 -1.24 -9.05
CA ILE A 34 -10.54 -0.67 -8.55
C ILE A 34 -10.93 0.54 -9.40
N SER A 35 -10.01 1.47 -9.60
CA SER A 35 -10.24 2.66 -10.44
C SER A 35 -10.58 2.28 -11.89
N ASP A 36 -9.92 1.28 -12.46
CA ASP A 36 -10.19 0.82 -13.82
C ASP A 36 -11.61 0.23 -13.93
N ILE A 37 -12.05 -0.57 -12.94
CA ILE A 37 -13.42 -1.12 -12.88
C ILE A 37 -14.47 -0.02 -12.66
N GLU A 38 -14.19 0.95 -11.78
CA GLU A 38 -15.09 2.09 -11.55
C GLU A 38 -15.30 2.91 -12.82
N SER A 39 -14.23 3.15 -13.58
CA SER A 39 -14.32 3.83 -14.89
C SER A 39 -15.08 3.01 -15.91
N GLU A 40 -14.92 1.68 -15.93
CA GLU A 40 -15.68 0.79 -16.83
C GLU A 40 -17.18 0.83 -16.52
N ILE A 41 -17.56 0.84 -15.23
CA ILE A 41 -18.96 0.99 -14.80
C ILE A 41 -19.53 2.34 -15.26
N GLU A 42 -18.78 3.43 -15.09
CA GLU A 42 -19.19 4.77 -15.50
C GLU A 42 -19.43 4.84 -17.02
N ASN A 43 -18.51 4.29 -17.82
CA ASN A 43 -18.66 4.22 -19.28
C ASN A 43 -19.92 3.44 -19.69
N ILE A 44 -20.17 2.28 -19.06
CA ILE A 44 -21.38 1.48 -19.35
C ILE A 44 -22.65 2.24 -18.93
N GLU A 45 -22.60 3.00 -17.84
CA GLU A 45 -23.73 3.83 -17.40
C GLU A 45 -24.04 4.95 -18.42
N GLU A 46 -23.01 5.58 -18.99
CA GLU A 46 -23.17 6.56 -20.08
C GLU A 46 -23.77 5.92 -21.33
N GLU A 47 -23.25 4.75 -21.75
CA GLU A 47 -23.81 3.99 -22.88
C GLU A 47 -25.27 3.62 -22.64
N ARG A 48 -25.63 3.20 -21.42
CA ARG A 48 -27.01 2.90 -21.05
C ARG A 48 -27.90 4.13 -21.15
N LYS A 49 -27.45 5.30 -20.68
CA LYS A 49 -28.19 6.57 -20.82
C LYS A 49 -28.42 6.92 -22.28
N MET A 50 -27.41 6.74 -23.14
CA MET A 50 -27.53 6.95 -24.58
C MET A 50 -28.52 6.00 -25.24
N ALA A 51 -28.46 4.71 -24.90
CA ALA A 51 -29.41 3.70 -25.41
C ALA A 51 -30.85 4.02 -25.00
N LEU A 52 -31.09 4.44 -23.75
CA LEU A 52 -32.41 4.87 -23.28
C LEU A 52 -32.91 6.13 -24.00
N SER A 53 -32.02 7.09 -24.27
CA SER A 53 -32.34 8.28 -25.06
C SER A 53 -32.76 7.90 -26.50
N ASN A 54 -32.06 6.96 -27.11
CA ASN A 54 -32.40 6.44 -28.44
C ASN A 54 -33.74 5.70 -28.46
N ILE A 55 -34.08 4.95 -27.41
CA ILE A 55 -35.42 4.34 -27.29
C ILE A 55 -36.50 5.42 -27.29
N ASN A 56 -36.32 6.49 -26.51
CA ASN A 56 -37.29 7.58 -26.43
C ASN A 56 -37.48 8.27 -27.78
N SER A 57 -36.41 8.50 -28.55
CA SER A 57 -36.50 9.12 -29.87
C SER A 57 -37.15 8.19 -30.91
N LEU A 58 -36.85 6.88 -30.87
CA LEU A 58 -37.41 5.90 -31.79
C LEU A 58 -38.90 5.63 -31.54
N MET A 59 -39.33 5.68 -30.28
CA MET A 59 -40.75 5.58 -29.90
C MET A 59 -41.61 6.66 -30.57
N LEU A 60 -41.06 7.85 -30.82
CA LEU A 60 -41.75 8.94 -31.55
C LEU A 60 -41.90 8.65 -33.05
N THR A 61 -41.10 7.75 -33.60
CA THR A 61 -41.08 7.40 -35.04
C THR A 61 -41.77 6.06 -35.35
N SER A 62 -42.34 5.40 -34.33
CA SER A 62 -43.05 4.10 -34.45
C SER A 62 -42.20 2.93 -34.97
N ASN A 63 -40.87 3.02 -34.88
CA ASN A 63 -39.98 1.92 -35.29
C ASN A 63 -39.81 0.90 -34.15
N LEU A 64 -40.80 0.02 -34.00
CA LEU A 64 -40.88 -0.95 -32.90
C LEU A 64 -39.71 -1.94 -32.86
N ARG A 65 -39.15 -2.33 -34.02
CA ARG A 65 -38.05 -3.31 -34.08
C ARG A 65 -36.78 -2.75 -33.45
N ASP A 66 -36.44 -1.51 -33.78
CA ASP A 66 -35.23 -0.88 -33.23
C ASP A 66 -35.41 -0.56 -31.75
N VAL A 67 -36.62 -0.21 -31.30
CA VAL A 67 -36.95 -0.08 -29.87
C VAL A 67 -36.68 -1.39 -29.11
N THR A 68 -37.12 -2.54 -29.63
CA THR A 68 -36.84 -3.84 -28.98
C THR A 68 -35.35 -4.13 -28.93
N ASN A 69 -34.60 -3.90 -30.01
CA ASN A 69 -33.15 -4.12 -30.04
C ASN A 69 -32.41 -3.26 -29.00
N TYR A 70 -32.77 -1.99 -28.87
CA TYR A 70 -32.17 -1.12 -27.85
C TYR A 70 -32.56 -1.53 -26.43
N TYR A 71 -33.78 -2.05 -26.23
CA TYR A 71 -34.19 -2.57 -24.93
C TYR A 71 -33.36 -3.79 -24.53
N ASP A 72 -33.18 -4.75 -25.45
CA ASP A 72 -32.31 -5.91 -25.23
C ASP A 72 -30.86 -5.48 -24.93
N TYR A 73 -30.37 -4.45 -25.62
CA TYR A 73 -29.06 -3.86 -25.34
C TYR A 73 -28.98 -3.23 -23.94
N VAL A 74 -30.00 -2.51 -23.49
CA VAL A 74 -30.06 -1.96 -22.13
C VAL A 74 -30.04 -3.08 -21.09
N CYS A 75 -30.82 -4.16 -21.27
CA CYS A 75 -30.78 -5.31 -20.38
C CYS A 75 -29.40 -5.98 -20.35
N TYR A 76 -28.71 -6.05 -21.48
CA TYR A 76 -27.32 -6.52 -21.53
C TYR A 76 -26.38 -5.63 -20.71
N LEU A 77 -26.45 -4.31 -20.89
CA LEU A 77 -25.62 -3.35 -20.15
C LEU A 77 -25.86 -3.44 -18.64
N GLU A 78 -27.12 -3.55 -18.21
CA GLU A 78 -27.47 -3.71 -16.79
C GLU A 78 -26.90 -5.01 -16.19
N ASN A 79 -26.91 -6.10 -16.94
CA ASN A 79 -26.29 -7.36 -16.52
C ASN A 79 -24.77 -7.23 -16.41
N GLU A 80 -24.10 -6.54 -17.34
CA GLU A 80 -22.66 -6.29 -17.27
C GLU A 80 -22.29 -5.38 -16.09
N MET A 81 -23.06 -4.31 -15.83
CA MET A 81 -22.89 -3.47 -14.64
C MET A 81 -23.00 -4.29 -13.36
N ALA A 82 -23.98 -5.20 -13.27
CA ALA A 82 -24.13 -6.07 -12.09
C ALA A 82 -22.93 -7.00 -11.89
N LYS A 83 -22.38 -7.56 -12.98
CA LYS A 83 -21.15 -8.38 -12.92
C LYS A 83 -19.95 -7.55 -12.46
N LEU A 84 -19.76 -6.35 -13.02
CA LEU A 84 -18.67 -5.46 -12.63
C LEU A 84 -18.82 -4.98 -11.18
N ALA A 85 -20.03 -4.71 -10.71
CA ALA A 85 -20.29 -4.34 -9.32
C ALA A 85 -19.91 -5.47 -8.34
N ASN A 86 -20.22 -6.72 -8.68
CA ASN A 86 -19.80 -7.88 -7.90
C ASN A 86 -18.27 -8.02 -7.90
N ARG A 87 -17.64 -7.89 -9.07
CA ARG A 87 -16.18 -7.90 -9.20
C ARG A 87 -15.52 -6.78 -8.40
N LEU A 88 -16.08 -5.57 -8.43
CA LEU A 88 -15.61 -4.42 -7.65
C LEU A 88 -15.65 -4.73 -6.14
N LYS A 89 -16.72 -5.37 -5.68
CA LYS A 89 -16.86 -5.79 -4.29
C LYS A 89 -15.78 -6.80 -3.90
N GLU A 90 -15.50 -7.79 -4.73
CA GLU A 90 -14.43 -8.78 -4.51
C GLU A 90 -13.06 -8.11 -4.45
N VAL A 91 -12.76 -7.22 -5.40
CA VAL A 91 -11.47 -6.51 -5.46
C VAL A 91 -11.31 -5.56 -4.27
N ARG A 92 -12.38 -4.92 -3.78
CA ARG A 92 -12.34 -4.11 -2.54
C ARG A 92 -12.08 -4.95 -1.30
N GLN A 93 -12.58 -6.19 -1.23
CA GLN A 93 -12.22 -7.11 -0.16
C GLN A 93 -10.74 -7.49 -0.23
N GLU A 94 -10.20 -7.70 -1.43
CA GLU A 94 -8.76 -7.92 -1.64
C GLU A 94 -7.92 -6.69 -1.23
N GLU A 95 -8.37 -5.47 -1.56
CA GLU A 95 -7.74 -4.21 -1.16
C GLU A 95 -7.62 -4.12 0.36
N GLU A 96 -8.70 -4.42 1.08
CA GLU A 96 -8.74 -4.38 2.54
C GLU A 96 -7.73 -5.37 3.17
N ALA A 97 -7.68 -6.60 2.66
CA ALA A 97 -6.70 -7.59 3.11
C ALA A 97 -5.26 -7.10 2.88
N LYS A 98 -4.99 -6.49 1.72
CA LYS A 98 -3.67 -5.98 1.36
C LYS A 98 -3.28 -4.73 2.14
N ARG A 99 -4.25 -3.88 2.49
CA ARG A 99 -4.06 -2.75 3.41
C ARG A 99 -3.57 -3.24 4.77
N PHE A 100 -4.24 -4.25 5.32
CA PHE A 100 -3.87 -4.82 6.61
C PHE A 100 -2.48 -5.46 6.60
N ASP A 101 -2.13 -6.16 5.52
CA ASP A 101 -0.78 -6.70 5.34
C ASP A 101 0.30 -5.60 5.28
N LEU A 102 0.02 -4.50 4.55
CA LEU A 102 0.93 -3.36 4.47
C LEU A 102 1.12 -2.70 5.85
N GLU A 103 0.04 -2.49 6.59
CA GLU A 103 0.10 -1.94 7.95
C GLU A 103 0.96 -2.81 8.88
N LYS A 104 0.77 -4.13 8.85
CA LYS A 104 1.61 -5.07 9.61
C LYS A 104 3.08 -4.97 9.24
N LYS A 105 3.39 -4.80 7.94
CA LYS A 105 4.78 -4.67 7.46
C LYS A 105 5.40 -3.35 7.92
N ILE A 106 4.66 -2.24 7.85
CA ILE A 106 5.08 -0.94 8.38
C ILE A 106 5.35 -1.03 9.88
N GLN A 107 4.43 -1.63 10.65
CA GLN A 107 4.61 -1.81 12.10
C GLN A 107 5.87 -2.62 12.42
N LYS A 108 6.06 -3.77 11.74
CA LYS A 108 7.27 -4.58 11.92
C LYS A 108 8.54 -3.81 11.57
N ARG A 109 8.56 -3.04 10.47
CA ARG A 109 9.71 -2.19 10.11
C ARG A 109 10.03 -1.20 11.24
N LYS A 110 9.02 -0.49 11.75
CA LYS A 110 9.19 0.48 12.84
C LYS A 110 9.82 -0.14 14.10
N ILE A 111 9.42 -1.37 14.45
CA ILE A 111 10.03 -2.10 15.57
C ILE A 111 11.53 -2.32 15.35
N PHE A 112 11.94 -2.77 14.16
CA PHE A 112 13.35 -2.96 13.84
C PHE A 112 14.13 -1.64 13.78
N GLU A 113 13.52 -0.56 13.29
CA GLU A 113 14.13 0.78 13.30
C GLU A 113 14.36 1.27 14.73
N GLN A 114 13.39 1.07 15.63
CA GLN A 114 13.55 1.40 17.06
C GLN A 114 14.63 0.55 17.73
N LEU A 115 14.71 -0.74 17.43
CA LEU A 115 15.78 -1.61 17.95
C LEU A 115 17.16 -1.16 17.47
N GLN A 116 17.26 -0.76 16.20
CA GLN A 116 18.49 -0.23 15.64
C GLN A 116 18.92 1.05 16.37
N GLU A 117 17.97 1.97 16.58
CA GLU A 117 18.25 3.25 17.22
C GLU A 117 18.68 3.09 18.67
N ARG A 118 17.95 2.27 19.45
CA ARG A 118 18.35 1.96 20.83
C ARG A 118 19.77 1.41 20.90
N LYS A 119 20.15 0.53 19.96
CA LYS A 119 21.49 -0.06 19.96
C LYS A 119 22.58 0.93 19.57
N LYS A 120 22.29 1.89 18.69
CA LYS A 120 23.22 2.98 18.37
C LYS A 120 23.48 3.85 19.60
N VAL A 121 22.42 4.28 20.27
CA VAL A 121 22.52 5.10 21.50
C VAL A 121 23.31 4.38 22.59
N GLU A 122 23.08 3.07 22.78
CA GLU A 122 23.84 2.25 23.73
C GLU A 122 25.34 2.20 23.38
N ILE A 123 25.67 2.16 22.09
CA ILE A 123 27.05 2.17 21.60
C ILE A 123 27.71 3.52 21.83
N GLU A 124 27.04 4.60 21.46
CA GLU A 124 27.52 5.97 21.67
C GLU A 124 27.80 6.21 23.16
N HIS A 125 26.85 5.87 24.03
CA HIS A 125 27.03 6.02 25.48
C HIS A 125 28.19 5.20 26.04
N TRP A 126 28.40 3.97 25.55
CA TRP A 126 29.53 3.15 25.96
C TRP A 126 30.87 3.73 25.48
N VAL A 127 30.93 4.22 24.24
CA VAL A 127 32.14 4.87 23.70
C VAL A 127 32.48 6.11 24.52
N ASP A 128 31.50 6.96 24.85
CA ASP A 128 31.71 8.16 25.67
C ASP A 128 32.23 7.79 27.07
N LYS A 129 31.68 6.72 27.67
CA LYS A 129 32.12 6.24 28.98
C LYS A 129 33.55 5.70 28.96
N GLU A 130 33.93 4.93 27.95
CA GLU A 130 35.30 4.43 27.81
C GLU A 130 36.29 5.57 27.50
N PHE A 131 35.86 6.58 26.74
CA PHE A 131 36.66 7.78 26.49
C PHE A 131 36.91 8.58 27.78
N GLN A 132 35.86 8.78 28.61
CA GLN A 132 35.99 9.42 29.91
C GLN A 132 36.94 8.67 30.84
N LYS A 133 36.80 7.33 30.95
CA LYS A 133 37.74 6.52 31.74
C LYS A 133 39.19 6.68 31.27
N GLY A 134 39.41 6.64 29.96
CA GLY A 134 40.76 6.84 29.41
C GLY A 134 41.33 8.22 29.73
N LEU A 135 40.51 9.27 29.70
CA LEU A 135 40.92 10.61 30.13
C LEU A 135 41.25 10.63 31.63
N ASP A 136 40.41 10.04 32.48
CA ASP A 136 40.63 9.96 33.91
C ASP A 136 41.92 9.19 34.24
N ASP A 137 42.16 8.06 33.57
CA ASP A 137 43.39 7.26 33.73
C ASP A 137 44.65 8.05 33.33
N ILE A 138 44.58 8.84 32.24
CA ILE A 138 45.68 9.73 31.83
C ILE A 138 45.92 10.82 32.87
N VAL A 139 44.85 11.41 33.41
CA VAL A 139 44.94 12.43 34.47
C VAL A 139 45.59 11.80 35.70
N ILE A 140 45.09 10.69 36.22
CA ILE A 140 45.65 10.01 37.40
C ILE A 140 47.13 9.67 37.19
N SER A 141 47.47 9.03 36.07
CA SER A 141 48.85 8.64 35.74
C SER A 141 49.81 9.85 35.67
N ARG A 142 49.33 11.02 35.27
CA ARG A 142 50.14 12.25 35.21
C ARG A 142 50.39 12.87 36.59
N TRP A 143 49.51 12.61 37.56
CA TRP A 143 49.64 13.12 38.93
C TRP A 143 50.38 12.16 39.85
N ASP A 144 50.43 10.86 39.53
CA ASP A 144 51.21 9.83 40.23
C ASP A 144 52.72 9.82 39.88
N ILE A 145 53.17 10.61 38.90
CA ILE A 145 54.60 10.77 38.53
C ILE A 145 55.27 11.92 39.34
N LYS A 146 54.84 12.15 40.59
CA LYS A 146 55.49 13.06 41.54
C LYS A 146 55.98 12.30 42.76
#